data_AF-K1YLW4-F1
#
_entry.id   AF-K1YLW4-F1
#
_cell.length_a   1.000
_cell.length_b   1.000
_cell.length_c   1.000
_cell.angle_alpha   90.00
_cell.angle_beta   90.00
_cell.angle_gamma   90.00
#
_symmetry.space_group_name_H-M   'P 1'
#
loop_
_entity.id
_entity.type
_entity.pdbx_description
1 polymer ?
#
loop_
_entity_poly.entity_id
_entity_poly.type
_entity_poly.pdbx_seq_one_letter_code
_entity_poly.pdbx_strand_id
1 'polypeptide(L)' 'MTVRVKDILNSLNTEAPFSLAEPWDNVGLLVGSPEQEVTAVLAGLDPTNPLLD' A
#
# COMPACT_ATOMS: atom_id res chain seq x y z
N MET A 1 -0.61 -8.55 18.35
CA MET A 1 -1.41 -7.46 17.74
C MET A 1 -1.56 -7.80 16.27
N THR A 2 -2.76 -7.72 15.72
CA THR A 2 -3.01 -7.95 14.28
C THR A 2 -2.80 -6.64 13.54
N VAL A 3 -1.93 -6.64 12.52
CA VAL A 3 -1.73 -5.50 11.63
C VAL A 3 -2.66 -5.66 10.42
N ARG A 4 -3.37 -4.59 10.06
CA ARG A 4 -4.21 -4.54 8.86
C ARG A 4 -3.63 -3.61 7.80
N VAL A 5 -4.07 -3.76 6.56
CA VAL A 5 -3.65 -2.92 5.43
C VAL A 5 -3.80 -1.43 5.75
N LYS A 6 -4.89 -1.01 6.39
CA LYS A 6 -5.09 0.39 6.79
C LYS A 6 -4.02 0.93 7.74
N ASP A 7 -3.47 0.09 8.62
CA ASP A 7 -2.47 0.52 9.59
C ASP A 7 -1.14 0.83 8.87
N ILE A 8 -0.82 0.05 7.84
CA ILE A 8 0.33 0.29 6.94
C ILE A 8 0.10 1.56 6.12
N LEU A 9 -1.09 1.74 5.53
CA LEU A 9 -1.43 2.95 4.77
C LEU A 9 -1.33 4.22 5.62
N ASN A 10 -1.78 4.18 6.87
CA ASN A 10 -1.67 5.31 7.79
C ASN A 10 -0.21 5.64 8.11
N SER A 11 0.62 4.62 8.29
CA SER A 11 2.06 4.79 8.52
C SER A 11 2.75 5.37 7.28
N LEU A 12 2.44 4.84 6.09
CA LEU A 12 2.93 5.37 4.81
C LEU A 12 2.52 6.83 4.62
N ASN A 13 1.26 7.18 4.86
CA ASN A 13 0.77 8.55 4.72
C ASN A 13 1.37 9.53 5.76
N THR A 14 1.93 9.01 6.86
CA THR A 14 2.64 9.83 7.85
C THR A 14 4.04 10.17 7.35
N GLU A 15 4.77 9.20 6.82
CA GLU A 15 6.16 9.37 6.34
C GLU A 15 6.23 9.96 4.91
N ALA A 16 5.27 9.59 4.07
CA ALA A 16 5.13 9.99 2.67
C ALA A 16 3.65 10.32 2.38
N PRO A 17 3.19 11.54 2.72
CA PRO A 17 1.78 11.91 2.59
C PRO A 17 1.27 11.76 1.15
N PHE A 18 0.17 11.04 0.98
CA PHE A 18 -0.48 10.84 -0.32
C PHE A 18 -0.98 12.15 -0.92
N SER A 19 -1.20 13.18 -0.10
CA SER A 19 -1.57 14.53 -0.55
C SER A 19 -0.47 15.25 -1.32
N LEU A 20 0.77 14.75 -1.30
CA LEU A 20 1.86 15.29 -2.11
C LEU A 20 1.87 14.74 -3.54
N ALA A 21 1.07 13.71 -3.83
CA ALA A 21 0.94 13.17 -5.16
C ALA A 21 0.27 14.19 -6.10
N GLU A 22 0.65 14.16 -7.37
CA GLU A 22 0.05 15.02 -8.39
C GLU A 22 -1.44 14.68 -8.58
N PRO A 23 -2.29 15.63 -9.01
CA PRO A 23 -3.73 15.37 -9.15
C PRO A 23 -4.11 14.26 -10.15
N TRP A 24 -3.19 13.90 -11.04
CA TRP A 24 -3.35 12.84 -12.02
C TRP A 24 -2.79 11.48 -11.58
N ASP A 25 -2.10 11.44 -10.45
CA ASP A 25 -1.50 10.22 -9.92
C ASP A 25 -2.56 9.30 -9.28
N ASN A 26 -2.32 7.99 -9.29
CA ASN A 26 -3.22 7.00 -8.73
C ASN A 26 -2.51 6.20 -7.64
N VAL A 27 -2.58 6.71 -6.41
CA VAL A 27 -1.80 6.23 -5.26
C VAL A 27 -2.68 5.71 -4.12
N GLY A 28 -2.06 5.05 -3.13
CA GLY A 28 -2.75 4.45 -1.99
C GLY A 28 -3.12 3.00 -2.25
N LEU A 29 -4.29 2.57 -1.76
CA LEU A 29 -4.76 1.20 -1.96
C LEU A 29 -5.53 1.07 -3.28
N LEU A 30 -4.88 0.51 -4.31
CA LEU A 30 -5.49 0.34 -5.63
C LEU A 30 -6.40 -0.89 -5.73
N VAL A 31 -6.01 -1.99 -5.08
CA VAL A 31 -6.75 -3.26 -5.10
C VAL A 31 -6.69 -3.90 -3.72
N GLY A 32 -7.81 -4.46 -3.25
CA GLY A 32 -7.90 -5.21 -2.01
C GLY A 32 -8.77 -4.53 -0.94
N SER A 33 -8.54 -4.88 0.32
CA SER A 33 -9.35 -4.42 1.46
C SER A 33 -8.48 -3.79 2.56
N PRO A 34 -8.84 -2.59 3.07
CA PRO A 34 -8.17 -1.97 4.22
C PRO A 34 -8.22 -2.80 5.51
N GLU A 35 -9.22 -3.68 5.65
CA GLU A 35 -9.42 -4.50 6.85
C GLU A 35 -8.70 -5.86 6.80
N GLN A 36 -8.06 -6.18 5.67
CA GLN A 36 -7.33 -7.43 5.51
C GLN A 36 -6.12 -7.47 6.46
N GLU A 37 -5.96 -8.60 7.17
CA GLU A 37 -4.78 -8.89 7.98
C GLU A 37 -3.54 -9.06 7.10
N VAL A 38 -2.44 -8.44 7.50
CA VAL A 38 -1.17 -8.46 6.78
C VAL A 38 -0.17 -9.34 7.52
N THR A 39 0.39 -10.33 6.81
CA THR A 39 1.41 -11.24 7.35
C THR A 39 2.81 -10.95 6.82
N ALA A 40 2.91 -10.30 5.65
CA ALA A 40 4.17 -9.91 5.01
C ALA A 40 3.96 -8.71 4.07
N VAL A 41 5.05 -8.01 3.74
CA VAL A 41 5.08 -6.92 2.76
C VAL A 41 6.13 -7.25 1.71
N LEU A 42 5.75 -7.13 0.44
CA LEU A 42 6.64 -7.20 -0.72
C LEU A 42 6.69 -5.82 -1.37
N ALA A 43 7.89 -5.30 -1.61
CA ALA A 43 8.09 -4.03 -2.32
C ALA A 43 8.66 -4.30 -3.71
N GLY A 44 8.07 -3.69 -4.73
CA GLY A 44 8.55 -3.76 -6.11
C GLY A 44 8.10 -2.54 -6.92
N LEU A 45 8.77 -2.29 -8.04
CA LEU A 45 8.48 -1.16 -8.92
C LEU A 45 7.24 -1.44 -9.78
N ASP A 46 7.24 -2.58 -10.48
CA ASP A 46 6.16 -2.98 -11.38
C ASP A 46 5.47 -4.25 -10.86
N PRO A 47 4.12 -4.26 -10.73
CA PRO A 47 3.36 -5.42 -10.25
C PRO A 47 3.20 -6.49 -11.34
N THR A 48 4.32 -7.06 -11.78
CA THR A 48 4.38 -8.12 -12.80
C THR A 48 4.17 -9.51 -12.17
N ASN A 49 3.71 -10.49 -12.95
CA ASN A 49 3.56 -11.86 -12.45
C ASN A 49 4.86 -12.42 -11.83
N PRO A 50 6.05 -12.25 -12.44
CA PRO A 50 7.30 -12.69 -11.82
C PRO A 50 7.63 -12.06 -10.47
N LEU A 51 7.05 -10.89 -10.14
CA LEU A 51 7.20 -10.30 -8.81
C LEU A 51 6.26 -10.99 -7.80
N LEU A 52 5.09 -11.44 -8.24
CA LEU A 52 4.04 -11.99 -7.38
C LEU A 52 4.19 -13.50 -7.14
N ASP A 53 4.87 -14.21 -8.04
CA ASP A 53 5.13 -15.66 -8.00
C ASP A 53 6.27 -16.04 -7.03
#